data_AF-A0A5N5X477-F1
#
_entry.id   AF-A0A5N5X477-F1
#
_cell.length_a   1.000
_cell.length_b   1.000
_cell.length_c   1.000
_cell.angle_alpha   90.00
_cell.angle_beta   90.00
_cell.angle_gamma   90.00
#
_symmetry.space_group_name_H-M   'P 1'
#
loop_
_entity.id
_entity.type
_entity.pdbx_description
1 polymer ?
#
loop_
_entity_poly.entity_id
_entity_poly.type
_entity_poly.pdbx_seq_one_letter_code
_entity_poly.pdbx_strand_id
1 'polypeptide(L)'
;MPRRIESPDPMGASALDALTVQQGDYHHLELVESGSLDGVYTIETVVHATDLDLVLSEFHRSLKPGGRTAFYEYDHWSDHGVRQTKLSTEPLSPITSVDGSIWR
;
A
#
# COMPACT_ATOMS: atom_id res chain seq x y z
N MET A 1 -26.53 -32.82 23.25
CA MET A 1 -27.46 -32.04 22.38
C MET A 1 -26.76 -30.75 21.99
N PRO A 2 -26.28 -30.55 20.75
CA PRO A 2 -25.77 -29.25 20.34
C PRO A 2 -26.94 -28.28 20.15
N ARG A 3 -26.82 -27.08 20.72
CA ARG A 3 -27.82 -26.02 20.65
C ARG A 3 -27.78 -25.44 19.23
N ARG A 4 -28.88 -25.51 18.49
CA ARG A 4 -29.05 -24.78 17.22
C ARG A 4 -28.98 -23.28 17.56
N ILE A 5 -27.99 -22.60 17.00
CA ILE A 5 -27.97 -21.13 16.98
C ILE A 5 -29.06 -20.74 15.98
N GLU A 6 -30.18 -20.23 16.48
CA GLU A 6 -31.13 -19.52 15.62
C GLU A 6 -30.54 -18.14 15.33
N SER A 7 -30.36 -17.84 14.05
CA SER A 7 -29.88 -16.55 13.57
C SER A 7 -30.99 -15.50 13.74
N PRO A 8 -30.78 -14.41 14.51
CA PRO A 8 -31.77 -13.33 14.57
C PRO A 8 -31.61 -12.42 13.35
N ASP A 9 -32.55 -12.55 12.41
CA ASP A 9 -33.41 -11.51 11.82
C ASP A 9 -33.68 -11.71 10.31
N PRO A 10 -34.93 -11.98 9.89
CA PRO A 10 -35.30 -12.11 8.48
C PRO A 10 -35.66 -10.78 7.76
N MET A 11 -35.27 -9.60 8.29
CA MET A 11 -35.68 -8.29 7.72
C MET A 11 -34.66 -7.14 7.90
N GLY A 12 -33.36 -7.43 8.04
CA GLY A 12 -32.31 -6.41 8.09
C GLY A 12 -31.51 -6.35 6.79
N ALA A 13 -31.23 -5.15 6.28
CA ALA A 13 -30.37 -4.98 5.11
C ALA A 13 -29.03 -5.69 5.33
N SER A 14 -28.66 -6.57 4.41
CA SER A 14 -27.42 -7.33 4.48
C SER A 14 -26.26 -6.49 3.97
N ALA A 15 -25.03 -6.82 4.38
CA ALA A 15 -23.84 -6.19 3.80
C ALA A 15 -23.75 -6.40 2.27
N LEU A 16 -24.39 -7.45 1.75
CA LEU A 16 -24.44 -7.73 0.32
C LEU A 16 -25.39 -6.78 -0.43
N ASP A 17 -26.35 -6.16 0.26
CA ASP A 17 -27.28 -5.21 -0.35
C ASP A 17 -26.57 -3.91 -0.76
N ALA A 18 -25.40 -3.64 -0.18
CA ALA A 18 -24.52 -2.53 -0.52
C ALA A 18 -23.35 -2.92 -1.44
N LEU A 19 -23.26 -4.19 -1.87
CA LEU A 19 -22.17 -4.69 -2.70
C LEU A 19 -22.53 -4.59 -4.19
N THR A 20 -21.70 -3.89 -4.95
CA THR A 20 -21.71 -3.96 -6.42
C THR A 20 -20.47 -4.71 -6.88
N VAL A 21 -20.64 -5.72 -7.74
CA VAL A 21 -19.54 -6.46 -8.36
C VAL A 21 -19.47 -6.10 -9.83
N GLN A 22 -18.30 -5.73 -10.30
CA GLN A 22 -18.06 -5.40 -11.71
C GLN A 22 -16.80 -6.12 -12.20
N GLN A 23 -16.86 -6.61 -13.44
CA GLN A 23 -15.69 -7.07 -14.15
C GLN A 23 -15.05 -5.88 -14.87
N GLY A 24 -13.73 -5.72 -14.76
CA GLY A 24 -13.02 -4.62 -15.39
C GLY A 24 -11.49 -4.77 -15.29
N ASP A 25 -10.80 -3.75 -15.80
CA ASP A 25 -9.35 -3.59 -15.74
C ASP A 25 -9.05 -2.33 -14.91
N TYR A 26 -8.27 -2.46 -13.84
CA TYR A 26 -8.00 -1.34 -12.94
C TYR A 26 -7.01 -0.32 -13.51
N HIS A 27 -6.48 -0.54 -14.72
CA HIS A 27 -5.84 0.53 -15.51
C HIS A 27 -6.87 1.50 -16.13
N HIS A 28 -8.15 1.14 -16.12
CA HIS A 28 -9.25 1.83 -16.81
C HIS A 28 -10.52 1.82 -15.91
N LEU A 29 -10.63 2.81 -14.99
CA LEU A 29 -11.75 2.91 -14.05
C LEU A 29 -12.82 3.90 -14.50
N GLU A 30 -13.13 4.00 -15.80
CA GLU A 30 -14.09 4.99 -16.33
C GLU A 30 -15.52 4.77 -15.81
N LEU A 31 -15.85 3.56 -15.37
CA LEU A 31 -17.12 3.23 -14.71
C LEU A 31 -17.19 3.77 -13.27
N VAL A 32 -16.07 4.20 -12.71
CA VAL A 32 -15.97 4.83 -11.39
C VAL A 32 -15.85 6.34 -11.58
N GLU A 33 -16.86 7.05 -11.10
CA GLU A 33 -16.88 8.51 -11.16
C GLU A 33 -15.72 9.12 -10.37
N SER A 34 -15.14 10.22 -10.87
CA SER A 34 -14.08 10.94 -10.18
C SER A 34 -14.58 11.50 -8.85
N GLY A 35 -13.79 11.35 -7.78
CA GLY A 35 -14.15 11.85 -6.45
C GLY A 35 -15.39 11.18 -5.85
N SER A 36 -15.72 9.95 -6.24
CA SER A 36 -16.90 9.23 -5.74
C SER A 36 -16.58 8.31 -4.56
N LEU A 37 -15.34 7.84 -4.45
CA LEU A 37 -14.93 6.87 -3.43
C LEU A 37 -14.32 7.54 -2.20
N ASP A 38 -14.64 7.05 -1.01
CA ASP A 38 -13.96 7.43 0.23
C ASP A 38 -12.63 6.67 0.41
N GLY A 39 -12.52 5.48 -0.19
CA GLY A 39 -11.33 4.67 -0.13
C GLY A 39 -11.23 3.62 -1.23
N VAL A 40 -10.00 3.19 -1.48
CA VAL A 40 -9.65 2.07 -2.36
C VAL A 40 -8.90 1.04 -1.52
N TYR A 41 -9.23 -0.23 -1.70
CA TYR A 41 -8.56 -1.33 -1.01
C TYR A 41 -8.16 -2.40 -2.01
N THR A 42 -6.91 -2.86 -1.93
CA THR A 42 -6.39 -3.91 -2.80
C THR A 42 -5.76 -5.02 -1.96
N ILE A 43 -5.86 -6.26 -2.48
CA ILE A 43 -5.23 -7.45 -1.92
C ILE A 43 -4.51 -8.14 -3.08
N GLU A 44 -3.19 -8.23 -3.01
CA GLU A 44 -2.35 -9.04 -3.91
C GLU A 44 -2.68 -8.83 -5.39
N THR A 45 -2.95 -7.57 -5.77
CA THR A 45 -3.46 -7.22 -7.10
C THR A 45 -2.55 -6.21 -7.80
N VAL A 46 -2.15 -5.13 -7.11
CA VAL A 46 -1.40 -4.03 -7.73
C VAL A 46 0.02 -4.45 -8.13
N VAL A 47 0.58 -5.48 -7.50
CA VAL A 47 1.86 -6.07 -7.89
C VAL A 47 1.88 -6.58 -9.35
N HIS A 48 0.69 -6.79 -9.95
CA HIS A 48 0.53 -7.22 -11.34
C HIS A 48 0.26 -6.08 -12.32
N ALA A 49 0.21 -4.82 -11.87
CA ALA A 49 0.00 -3.67 -12.75
C ALA A 49 1.12 -3.58 -13.80
N THR A 50 0.75 -3.44 -15.08
CA THR A 50 1.73 -3.23 -16.15
C THR A 50 2.13 -1.77 -16.28
N ASP A 51 1.29 -0.85 -15.78
CA ASP A 51 1.59 0.57 -15.63
C ASP A 51 1.11 1.05 -14.26
N LEU A 52 2.01 1.05 -13.28
CA LEU A 52 1.68 1.39 -11.90
C LEU A 52 1.26 2.86 -11.76
N ASP A 53 1.91 3.77 -12.49
CA ASP A 53 1.61 5.21 -12.40
C ASP A 53 0.19 5.50 -12.92
N LEU A 54 -0.21 4.84 -14.01
CA LEU A 54 -1.57 4.91 -14.51
C LEU A 54 -2.58 4.41 -13.47
N VAL A 55 -2.35 3.23 -12.89
CA VAL A 55 -3.26 2.65 -11.88
C VAL A 55 -3.39 3.56 -10.66
N LEU A 56 -2.27 4.08 -10.13
CA LEU A 56 -2.30 5.01 -9.00
C LEU A 56 -2.99 6.33 -9.36
N SER A 57 -2.88 6.79 -10.61
CA SER A 57 -3.60 7.97 -11.08
C SER A 57 -5.12 7.75 -11.11
N GLU A 58 -5.58 6.56 -11.54
CA GLU A 58 -7.00 6.20 -11.55
C GLU A 58 -7.56 6.03 -10.12
N PHE A 59 -6.76 5.47 -9.20
CA PHE A 59 -7.11 5.43 -7.78
C PHE A 59 -7.23 6.86 -7.21
N HIS A 60 -6.25 7.73 -7.50
CA HIS A 60 -6.30 9.11 -7.03
C HIS A 60 -7.51 9.88 -7.61
N ARG A 61 -7.80 9.71 -8.91
CA ARG A 61 -8.94 10.35 -9.57
C ARG A 61 -10.28 9.94 -8.95
N SER A 62 -10.45 8.66 -8.63
CA SER A 62 -11.70 8.12 -8.10
C SER A 62 -11.96 8.50 -6.63
N LEU A 63 -10.91 8.85 -5.88
CA LEU A 63 -11.02 9.26 -4.47
C LEU A 63 -11.51 10.70 -4.28
N LYS A 64 -12.40 10.90 -3.29
CA LYS A 64 -12.74 12.23 -2.76
C LYS A 64 -11.49 12.92 -2.20
N PRO A 65 -11.46 14.27 -2.11
CA PRO A 65 -10.41 14.97 -1.38
C PRO A 65 -10.26 14.42 0.05
N GLY A 66 -9.06 13.94 0.40
CA GLY A 66 -8.77 13.31 1.70
C GLY A 66 -9.10 11.81 1.81
N GLY A 67 -9.62 11.20 0.73
CA GLY A 67 -9.79 9.76 0.61
C GLY A 67 -8.46 9.00 0.69
N ARG A 68 -8.51 7.70 0.99
CA ARG A 68 -7.31 6.91 1.29
C ARG A 68 -7.28 5.61 0.51
N THR A 69 -6.08 5.20 0.14
CA THR A 69 -5.83 3.86 -0.39
C THR A 69 -5.15 3.00 0.67
N ALA A 70 -5.61 1.77 0.81
CA ALA A 70 -4.97 0.75 1.62
C ALA A 70 -4.51 -0.39 0.72
N PHE A 71 -3.22 -0.69 0.75
CA PHE A 71 -2.60 -1.74 -0.04
C PHE A 71 -2.24 -2.91 0.86
N TYR A 72 -2.75 -4.10 0.55
CA TYR A 72 -2.25 -5.35 1.08
C TYR A 72 -1.58 -6.10 -0.07
N GLU A 73 -0.29 -5.86 -0.27
CA GLU A 73 0.44 -6.34 -1.46
C GLU A 73 1.71 -7.08 -1.04
N TYR A 74 2.21 -7.95 -1.91
CA TYR A 74 3.54 -8.53 -1.74
C TYR A 74 4.62 -7.50 -2.08
N ASP A 75 5.58 -7.32 -1.18
CA ASP A 75 6.81 -6.61 -1.50
C ASP A 75 7.84 -7.60 -2.05
N HIS A 76 8.32 -7.35 -3.26
CA HIS A 76 9.43 -8.10 -3.84
C HIS A 76 10.73 -7.35 -3.52
N TRP A 77 11.17 -7.44 -2.26
CA TRP A 77 12.51 -7.01 -1.92
C TRP A 77 13.52 -7.97 -2.59
N SER A 78 13.93 -7.63 -3.80
CA SER A 78 15.15 -8.20 -4.35
C SER A 78 16.29 -7.69 -3.46
N ASP A 79 17.17 -8.56 -2.98
CA ASP A 79 18.39 -8.18 -2.24
C ASP A 79 19.38 -7.45 -3.17
N HIS A 80 18.93 -6.37 -3.80
CA HIS A 80 19.75 -5.45 -4.57
C HIS A 80 20.21 -4.35 -3.62
N GLY A 81 21.04 -4.76 -2.65
CA GLY A 81 22.07 -3.90 -2.09
C GLY A 81 21.59 -2.65 -1.37
N VAL A 82 20.51 -2.72 -0.58
CA VAL A 82 20.41 -1.80 0.56
C VAL A 82 21.55 -2.18 1.50
N ARG A 83 22.69 -1.51 1.36
CA ARG A 83 23.72 -1.52 2.40
C ARG A 83 23.03 -1.09 3.67
N GLN A 84 22.72 -2.05 4.54
CA GLN A 84 22.53 -1.75 5.94
C GLN A 84 23.83 -1.10 6.38
N THR A 85 23.83 0.23 6.53
CA THR A 85 24.86 0.89 7.31
C THR A 85 24.71 0.35 8.72
N LYS A 86 25.49 -0.68 9.03
CA LYS A 86 25.80 -1.07 10.39
C LYS A 86 26.29 0.21 11.06
N LEU A 87 25.52 0.77 11.98
CA LEU A 87 26.02 1.75 12.93
C LEU A 87 27.23 1.09 13.59
N SER A 88 28.43 1.52 13.21
CA SER A 88 29.66 0.99 13.76
C SER A 88 29.74 1.47 15.21
N THR A 89 29.48 0.58 16.16
CA THR A 89 29.77 0.79 17.58
C THR A 89 31.25 0.52 17.87
N GLU A 90 32.15 0.99 16.99
CA GLU A 90 33.56 1.02 17.32
C GLU A 90 33.85 2.35 18.02
N PRO A 91 34.42 2.35 19.24
CA PRO A 91 34.83 3.58 19.87
C PRO A 91 35.89 4.26 18.99
N LEU A 92 35.68 5.55 18.71
CA LEU A 92 36.64 6.35 17.94
C LEU A 92 38.03 6.21 18.56
N SER A 93 39.00 5.77 17.76
CA SER A 93 40.39 5.74 18.19
C SER A 93 40.82 7.17 18.54
N PRO A 94 41.62 7.40 19.60
CA PRO A 94 42.10 8.73 19.89
C PRO A 94 42.94 9.24 18.73
N ILE A 95 42.60 10.43 18.24
CA ILE A 95 43.35 11.15 17.21
C ILE A 95 44.78 11.32 17.75
N THR A 96 45.73 10.58 17.21
CA THR A 96 47.15 10.75 17.51
C THR A 96 47.85 11.35 16.30
N SER A 97 48.22 12.62 16.49
CA SER A 97 49.07 13.46 15.64
C SER A 97 48.48 13.96 14.31
N VAL A 98 48.37 15.29 14.21
CA VAL A 98 48.12 16.03 12.97
C VAL A 98 49.47 16.34 12.34
N ASP A 99 49.79 15.68 11.22
CA ASP A 99 50.82 16.13 10.29
C ASP A 99 50.21 17.30 9.47
N GLY A 100 50.79 18.49 9.64
CA GLY A 100 50.32 19.76 9.08
C GLY A 100 50.82 20.05 7.66
N SER A 101 50.72 19.11 6.72
CA SER A 101 51.34 19.27 5.39
C SER A 101 50.38 19.08 4.21
N ILE A 102 49.23 19.76 4.17
CA ILE A 102 48.39 19.80 2.95
C ILE A 102 47.74 21.17 2.75
N TRP A 103 48.53 22.14 2.29
CA TRP A 103 48.08 23.24 1.44
C TRP A 103 49.19 23.56 0.44
N ARG A 104 49.12 22.96 -0.75
CA ARG A 104 49.70 23.48 -2.00
C ARG A 104 48.79 23.10 -3.16
#